data_AF-S1P1H0-F1
#
_entry.id   AF-S1P1H0-F1
#
_cell.length_a   1.000
_cell.length_b   1.000
_cell.length_c   1.000
_cell.angle_alpha   90.00
_cell.angle_beta   90.00
_cell.angle_gamma   90.00
#
_symmetry.space_group_name_H-M   'P 1'
#
loop_
_entity.id
_entity.type
_entity.pdbx_description
1 polymer ?
#
loop_
_entity_poly.entity_id
_entity_poly.type
_entity_poly.pdbx_seq_one_letter_code
_entity_poly.pdbx_strand_id
1 'polypeptide(L)'
;MNLTMRLVCFFTILVLQNITQHMPVKIGQKKKTPFLNQVQLTFLITGAALGGTALFWGFDQIFGTIGGNEVVMRPFLVGLMSFVISGVTLLLVKKRLEPALQSCLLLLPILLNLALVPGLLRDSKAEFWYTYLLSLLFLFVVSLFSAGILERLKIAPIPRLLQGLPIQLTVLMLIFLSLSFFKGVFFDELF
;
A
#
# COMPACT_ATOMS: atom_id res chain seq x y z
N MET A 1 -6.12 6.66 -12.66
CA MET A 1 -5.12 5.75 -12.01
C MET A 1 -4.77 4.61 -12.96
N ASN A 2 -3.48 4.43 -13.28
CA ASN A 2 -3.00 3.46 -14.28
C ASN A 2 -3.05 2.00 -13.79
N LEU A 3 -3.08 1.05 -14.73
CA LEU A 3 -3.13 -0.40 -14.44
C LEU A 3 -2.00 -0.87 -13.52
N THR A 4 -0.78 -0.36 -13.68
CA THR A 4 0.35 -0.73 -12.82
C THR A 4 0.11 -0.35 -11.36
N MET A 5 -0.39 0.86 -11.09
CA MET A 5 -0.71 1.30 -9.73
C MET A 5 -1.81 0.43 -9.12
N ARG A 6 -2.81 0.09 -9.92
CA ARG A 6 -3.92 -0.78 -9.55
C ARG A 6 -3.44 -2.17 -9.12
N LEU A 7 -2.59 -2.78 -9.93
CA LEU A 7 -1.99 -4.08 -9.63
C LEU A 7 -1.13 -4.00 -8.36
N VAL A 8 -0.30 -2.97 -8.21
CA VAL A 8 0.52 -2.81 -7.01
C VAL A 8 -0.34 -2.59 -5.76
N CYS A 9 -1.43 -1.81 -5.85
CA CYS A 9 -2.39 -1.68 -4.75
C CYS A 9 -3.05 -3.02 -4.41
N PHE A 10 -3.49 -3.77 -5.43
CA PHE A 10 -4.10 -5.08 -5.29
C PHE A 10 -3.15 -6.06 -4.58
N PHE A 11 -1.93 -6.23 -5.08
CA PHE A 11 -0.95 -7.14 -4.49
C PHE A 11 -0.49 -6.69 -3.11
N THR A 12 -0.34 -5.38 -2.88
CA THR A 12 -0.03 -4.83 -1.55
C THR A 12 -1.09 -5.28 -0.56
N ILE A 13 -2.37 -5.06 -0.87
CA ILE A 13 -3.49 -5.41 0.01
C ILE A 13 -3.57 -6.93 0.24
N LEU A 14 -3.33 -7.74 -0.81
CA LEU A 14 -3.31 -9.20 -0.70
C LEU A 14 -2.19 -9.68 0.25
N VAL A 15 -0.97 -9.13 0.11
CA VAL A 15 0.17 -9.45 0.98
C VAL A 15 -0.13 -9.07 2.43
N LEU A 16 -0.74 -7.90 2.65
CA LEU A 16 -1.13 -7.46 4.00
C LEU A 16 -2.14 -8.40 4.64
N GLN A 17 -3.16 -8.83 3.89
CA GLN A 17 -4.16 -9.77 4.39
C GLN A 17 -3.56 -11.13 4.71
N ASN A 18 -2.74 -11.67 3.81
CA ASN A 18 -2.11 -12.97 4.00
C ASN A 18 -1.27 -12.98 5.28
N ILE A 19 -0.40 -11.98 5.46
CA ILE A 19 0.49 -11.90 6.62
C ILE A 19 -0.30 -11.66 7.91
N THR A 20 -1.30 -10.77 7.91
CA THR A 20 -2.11 -10.46 9.10
C THR A 20 -3.02 -11.61 9.54
N GLN A 21 -3.46 -12.47 8.61
CA GLN A 21 -4.31 -13.62 8.94
C GLN A 21 -3.53 -14.83 9.44
N HIS A 22 -2.28 -15.01 9.02
CA HIS A 22 -1.43 -16.14 9.42
C HIS A 22 -0.52 -15.82 10.64
N MET A 23 -0.68 -14.65 11.26
CA MET A 23 0.10 -14.28 12.44
C MET A 23 -0.32 -15.08 13.68
N PRO A 24 0.62 -15.73 14.40
CA PRO A 24 0.30 -16.50 15.61
C PRO A 24 -0.13 -15.57 16.74
N VAL A 25 -1.23 -15.90 17.41
CA VAL A 25 -1.70 -15.15 18.59
C VAL A 25 -0.77 -15.47 19.77
N LYS A 26 0.06 -14.51 20.18
CA LYS A 26 0.90 -14.66 21.38
C LYS A 26 0.04 -14.65 22.65
N ILE A 27 0.19 -15.69 23.47
CA ILE A 27 -0.49 -15.83 24.76
C ILE A 27 -0.04 -14.68 25.68
N GLY A 28 -1.00 -13.94 26.26
CA GLY A 28 -0.74 -12.87 27.23
C GLY A 28 -0.73 -11.43 26.70
N GLN A 29 -0.83 -11.20 25.39
CA GLN A 29 -1.05 -9.84 24.85
C GLN A 29 -2.55 -9.53 24.72
N LYS A 30 -2.97 -8.27 24.99
CA LYS A 30 -4.31 -7.78 24.61
C LYS A 30 -4.53 -8.16 23.15
N LYS A 31 -5.54 -9.00 22.86
CA LYS A 31 -5.90 -9.46 21.50
C LYS A 31 -5.99 -8.26 20.57
N LYS A 32 -4.92 -7.94 19.83
CA LYS A 32 -5.04 -7.07 18.66
C LYS A 32 -5.74 -7.90 17.60
N THR A 33 -6.91 -7.45 17.16
CA THR A 33 -7.61 -8.12 16.07
C THR A 33 -6.77 -8.01 14.78
N PRO A 34 -6.81 -9.00 13.89
CA PRO A 34 -6.14 -8.94 12.59
C PRO A 34 -6.59 -7.70 11.80
N PHE A 35 -7.85 -7.26 11.99
CA PHE A 35 -8.36 -5.98 11.51
C PHE A 35 -7.50 -4.81 12.00
N LEU A 36 -7.34 -4.64 13.32
CA LEU A 36 -6.58 -3.51 13.87
C LEU A 36 -5.12 -3.52 13.40
N ASN A 37 -4.50 -4.69 13.29
CA ASN A 37 -3.13 -4.81 12.74
C ASN A 37 -3.08 -4.40 11.27
N GLN A 38 -4.04 -4.82 10.45
CA GLN A 38 -4.12 -4.44 9.04
C GLN A 38 -4.34 -2.92 8.88
N VAL A 39 -5.23 -2.31 9.68
CA VAL A 39 -5.45 -0.86 9.65
C VAL A 39 -4.20 -0.10 10.06
N GLN A 40 -3.56 -0.48 11.18
CA GLN A 40 -2.33 0.15 11.66
C GLN A 40 -1.22 0.06 10.62
N LEU A 41 -1.05 -1.11 10.01
CA LEU A 41 0.02 -1.31 9.03
C LEU A 41 -0.27 -0.57 7.73
N THR A 42 -1.51 -0.57 7.26
CA THR A 42 -1.90 0.20 6.06
C THR A 42 -1.63 1.68 6.29
N PHE A 43 -1.97 2.21 7.47
CA PHE A 43 -1.68 3.61 7.83
C PHE A 43 -0.18 3.92 7.85
N LEU A 44 0.63 3.02 8.43
CA LEU A 44 2.09 3.21 8.45
C LEU A 44 2.69 3.14 7.04
N ILE A 45 2.19 2.25 6.18
CA ILE A 45 2.66 2.10 4.80
C ILE A 45 2.28 3.31 3.96
N THR A 46 1.02 3.78 4.01
CA THR A 46 0.60 4.99 3.28
C THR A 46 1.32 6.23 3.78
N GLY A 47 1.50 6.36 5.10
CA GLY A 47 2.27 7.44 5.71
C GLY A 47 3.74 7.44 5.29
N ALA A 48 4.39 6.27 5.31
CA ALA A 48 5.77 6.12 4.86
C ALA A 48 5.93 6.39 3.36
N ALA A 49 4.99 5.93 2.53
CA ALA A 49 4.98 6.21 1.11
C ALA A 49 4.86 7.73 0.85
N LEU A 50 3.88 8.38 1.48
CA LEU A 50 3.67 9.83 1.39
C LEU A 50 4.90 10.62 1.86
N GLY A 51 5.51 10.22 2.99
CA GLY A 51 6.74 10.83 3.48
C GLY A 51 7.91 10.66 2.51
N GLY A 52 8.06 9.48 1.90
CA GLY A 52 9.10 9.20 0.91
C GLY A 52 8.98 10.08 -0.33
N THR A 53 7.76 10.22 -0.86
CA THR A 53 7.46 11.07 -2.01
C THR A 53 7.63 12.56 -1.67
N ALA A 54 7.19 13.00 -0.49
CA ALA A 54 7.38 14.38 -0.04
C ALA A 54 8.87 14.72 0.13
N LEU A 55 9.66 13.80 0.70
CA LEU A 55 11.10 14.00 0.88
C LEU A 55 11.83 14.03 -0.47
N PHE A 56 11.43 13.19 -1.43
CA PHE A 56 11.92 13.28 -2.81
C PHE A 56 11.68 14.66 -3.42
N TRP A 57 10.45 15.19 -3.36
CA TRP A 57 10.14 16.50 -3.92
C TRP A 57 10.84 17.65 -3.19
N GLY A 58 11.05 17.54 -1.88
CA GLY A 58 11.85 18.49 -1.11
C GLY A 58 13.33 18.47 -1.54
N PHE A 59 13.88 17.28 -1.80
CA PHE A 59 15.24 17.12 -2.30
C PHE A 59 15.40 17.70 -3.71
N ASP A 60 14.48 17.38 -4.62
CA ASP A 60 14.45 17.91 -5.99
C ASP A 60 14.38 19.45 -6.01
N GLN A 61 13.61 20.05 -5.08
CA GLN A 61 13.53 21.51 -4.96
C GLN A 61 14.83 22.16 -4.44
N ILE A 62 15.57 21.49 -3.56
CA ILE A 62 16.79 22.05 -2.95
C ILE A 62 18.01 21.86 -3.85
N PHE A 63 18.16 20.67 -4.44
CA PHE A 63 19.35 20.28 -5.20
C PHE A 63 19.18 20.45 -6.72
N GLY A 64 17.97 20.72 -7.20
CA GLY A 64 17.65 20.82 -8.62
C GLY A 64 17.72 19.45 -9.33
N THR A 65 17.63 19.47 -10.66
CA THR A 65 17.79 18.27 -11.50
C THR A 65 19.22 17.75 -11.38
N ILE A 66 19.39 16.68 -10.59
CA ILE A 66 20.66 15.96 -10.48
C ILE A 66 21.01 15.43 -11.87
N GLY A 67 22.15 15.87 -12.42
CA GLY A 67 22.58 15.48 -13.76
C GLY A 67 22.62 13.95 -13.92
N GLY A 68 22.04 13.46 -15.02
CA GLY A 68 21.96 12.03 -15.32
C GLY A 68 20.76 11.67 -16.19
N ASN A 69 20.57 10.38 -16.44
CA ASN A 69 19.38 9.89 -17.13
C ASN A 69 18.16 9.94 -16.18
N GLU A 70 17.29 10.93 -16.39
CA GLU A 70 16.04 11.15 -15.63
C GLU A 70 15.17 9.90 -15.49
N VAL A 71 15.16 9.03 -16.51
CA VAL A 71 14.37 7.79 -16.53
C VAL A 71 14.85 6.78 -15.49
N VAL A 72 16.14 6.82 -15.12
CA VAL A 72 16.74 5.92 -14.13
C VAL A 72 16.90 6.63 -12.79
N MET A 73 17.36 7.88 -12.81
CA MET A 73 17.66 8.64 -11.60
C MET A 73 16.43 8.94 -10.77
N ARG A 74 15.29 9.31 -11.37
CA ARG A 74 14.06 9.59 -10.62
C ARG A 74 13.52 8.37 -9.86
N PRO A 75 13.29 7.20 -10.50
CA PRO A 75 12.87 6.01 -9.76
C PRO A 75 13.87 5.61 -8.67
N PHE A 76 15.17 5.72 -8.94
CA PHE A 76 16.21 5.43 -7.95
C PHE A 76 16.11 6.36 -6.72
N LEU A 77 16.03 7.67 -6.94
CA LEU A 77 15.90 8.66 -5.87
C LEU A 77 14.60 8.48 -5.09
N VAL A 78 13.47 8.31 -5.78
CA VAL A 78 12.18 8.04 -5.14
C VAL A 78 12.26 6.78 -4.28
N GLY A 79 12.86 5.71 -4.80
CA GLY A 79 13.08 4.46 -4.06
C GLY A 79 13.97 4.66 -2.83
N LEU A 80 15.06 5.41 -2.97
CA LEU A 80 15.99 5.73 -1.89
C LEU A 80 15.32 6.56 -0.78
N MET A 81 14.60 7.63 -1.14
CA MET A 81 13.90 8.48 -0.18
C MET A 81 12.78 7.73 0.53
N SER A 82 12.08 6.85 -0.20
CA SER A 82 11.09 5.93 0.38
C SER A 82 11.75 4.96 1.36
N PHE A 83 12.91 4.40 1.02
CA PHE A 83 13.66 3.52 1.91
C PHE A 83 14.10 4.23 3.19
N VAL A 84 14.60 5.46 3.09
CA VAL A 84 14.99 6.27 4.26
C VAL A 84 13.80 6.49 5.20
N ILE A 85 12.66 6.93 4.65
CA ILE A 85 11.45 7.17 5.45
C ILE A 85 10.88 5.87 6.03
N SER A 86 10.85 4.79 5.25
CA SER A 86 10.46 3.46 5.72
C SER A 86 11.38 2.95 6.84
N GLY A 87 12.69 3.18 6.73
CA GLY A 87 13.67 2.83 7.76
C GLY A 87 13.47 3.62 9.05
N VAL A 88 13.27 4.94 8.95
CA VAL A 88 12.99 5.81 10.11
C VAL A 88 11.68 5.41 10.78
N THR A 89 10.60 5.24 10.02
CA THR A 89 9.32 4.80 10.56
C THR A 89 9.45 3.43 11.22
N LEU A 90 10.13 2.48 10.58
CA LEU A 90 10.41 1.17 11.17
C LEU A 90 11.16 1.28 12.50
N LEU A 91 12.21 2.11 12.61
CA LEU A 91 12.94 2.29 13.86
C LEU A 91 12.04 2.79 15.01
N LEU A 92 11.09 3.68 14.70
CA LEU A 92 10.12 4.21 15.68
C LEU A 92 9.13 3.14 16.17
N VAL A 93 8.73 2.21 15.30
CA VAL A 93 7.70 1.19 15.62
C VAL A 93 8.23 -0.23 15.78
N LYS A 94 9.55 -0.45 15.66
CA LYS A 94 10.21 -1.78 15.67
C LYS A 94 9.81 -2.64 16.85
N LYS A 95 9.77 -2.06 18.07
CA LYS A 95 9.42 -2.78 19.30
C LYS A 95 7.95 -3.23 19.37
N ARG A 96 7.09 -2.70 18.50
CA ARG A 96 5.64 -2.94 18.50
C ARG A 96 5.16 -3.84 17.35
N LEU A 97 6.04 -4.20 16.41
CA LEU A 97 5.72 -4.94 15.19
C LEU A 97 6.47 -6.27 15.14
N GLU A 98 5.79 -7.30 14.62
CA GLU A 98 6.42 -8.59 14.34
C GLU A 98 7.36 -8.51 13.13
N PRO A 99 8.40 -9.38 13.04
CA PRO A 99 9.38 -9.33 11.95
C PRO A 99 8.77 -9.33 10.54
N ALA A 100 7.74 -10.13 10.29
CA ALA A 100 7.06 -10.16 8.99
C ALA A 100 6.40 -8.81 8.64
N LEU A 101 5.81 -8.13 9.64
CA LEU A 101 5.23 -6.80 9.46
C LEU A 101 6.30 -5.72 9.27
N GLN A 102 7.46 -5.88 9.90
CA GLN A 102 8.60 -4.99 9.71
C GLN A 102 9.10 -5.04 8.27
N SER A 103 9.19 -6.23 7.67
CA SER A 103 9.55 -6.40 6.26
C SER A 103 8.54 -5.74 5.32
N CYS A 104 7.24 -5.86 5.61
CA CYS A 104 6.19 -5.18 4.84
C CYS A 104 6.31 -3.66 4.91
N LEU A 105 6.55 -3.11 6.10
CA LEU A 105 6.71 -1.66 6.28
C LEU A 105 7.94 -1.12 5.55
N LEU A 106 9.00 -1.94 5.41
CA LEU A 106 10.19 -1.55 4.68
C LEU A 106 9.98 -1.58 3.16
N LEU A 107 9.35 -2.63 2.63
CA LEU A 107 9.31 -2.91 1.20
C LEU A 107 8.09 -2.29 0.49
N LEU A 108 6.90 -2.33 1.10
CA LEU A 108 5.67 -1.94 0.42
C LEU A 108 5.59 -0.44 0.08
N PRO A 109 6.06 0.50 0.93
CA PRO A 109 6.11 1.92 0.55
C PRO A 109 6.99 2.19 -0.67
N ILE A 110 8.11 1.47 -0.80
CA ILE A 110 9.03 1.58 -1.94
C ILE A 110 8.32 1.09 -3.21
N LEU A 111 7.68 -0.08 -3.15
CA LEU A 111 6.95 -0.64 -4.29
C LEU A 111 5.79 0.27 -4.73
N LEU A 112 5.04 0.83 -3.77
CA LEU A 112 3.97 1.79 -4.06
C LEU A 112 4.52 3.03 -4.79
N ASN A 113 5.58 3.63 -4.28
CA ASN A 113 6.15 4.83 -4.87
C ASN A 113 6.81 4.58 -6.23
N LEU A 114 7.46 3.42 -6.42
CA LEU A 114 8.01 3.02 -7.72
C LEU A 114 6.92 2.79 -8.77
N ALA A 115 5.76 2.25 -8.39
CA ALA A 115 4.62 2.10 -9.28
C ALA A 115 4.04 3.42 -9.80
N LEU A 116 4.36 4.53 -9.10
CA LEU A 116 3.87 5.88 -9.35
C LEU A 116 4.88 6.74 -10.14
N VAL A 117 6.11 6.24 -10.34
CA VAL A 117 7.16 6.91 -11.14
C VAL A 117 6.72 7.29 -12.56
N PRO A 118 5.93 6.48 -13.30
CA PRO A 118 5.47 6.87 -14.63
C PRO A 118 4.68 8.19 -14.65
N GLY A 119 3.87 8.48 -13.61
CA GLY A 119 3.17 9.75 -13.47
C GLY A 119 4.11 10.90 -13.14
N LEU A 120 5.20 10.62 -12.43
CA LEU A 120 6.24 11.59 -12.08
C LEU A 120 7.04 12.08 -13.31
N LEU A 121 7.02 11.32 -14.41
CA LEU A 121 7.66 11.66 -15.68
C LEU A 121 6.70 12.30 -16.70
N ARG A 122 5.40 12.07 -16.59
CA ARG A 122 4.41 12.47 -17.61
C ARG A 122 3.49 13.61 -17.19
N ASP A 123 3.17 13.72 -15.91
CA ASP A 123 2.11 14.61 -15.43
C ASP A 123 2.68 15.91 -14.88
N SER A 124 1.86 16.97 -14.86
CA SER A 124 2.23 18.18 -14.11
C SER A 124 2.33 17.85 -12.61
N LYS A 125 3.15 18.60 -11.85
CA LYS A 125 3.33 18.37 -10.40
C LYS A 125 1.98 18.35 -9.65
N ALA A 126 1.02 19.18 -10.05
CA ALA A 126 -0.32 19.23 -9.45
C ALA A 126 -1.13 17.97 -9.75
N GLU A 127 -1.17 17.52 -11.01
CA GLU A 127 -1.86 16.30 -11.43
C GLU A 127 -1.24 15.04 -10.82
N PHE A 128 0.09 15.01 -10.69
CA PHE A 128 0.81 13.95 -9.99
C PHE A 128 0.32 13.85 -8.54
N TRP A 129 0.33 14.95 -7.78
CA TRP A 129 -0.08 14.93 -6.37
C TRP A 129 -1.56 14.57 -6.21
N TYR A 130 -2.42 15.07 -7.09
CA TYR A 130 -3.83 14.70 -7.11
C TYR A 130 -4.03 13.19 -7.30
N THR A 131 -3.44 12.63 -8.37
CA THR A 131 -3.51 11.20 -8.67
C THR A 131 -2.89 10.35 -7.57
N TYR A 132 -1.75 10.79 -7.02
CA TYR A 132 -1.01 10.12 -5.98
C TYR A 132 -1.81 10.00 -4.67
N LEU A 133 -2.34 11.12 -4.16
CA LEU A 133 -3.12 11.14 -2.93
C LEU A 133 -4.41 10.32 -3.07
N LEU A 134 -5.07 10.42 -4.22
CA LEU A 134 -6.28 9.66 -4.52
C LEU A 134 -5.98 8.15 -4.60
N SER A 135 -4.82 7.76 -5.14
CA SER A 135 -4.35 6.36 -5.17
C SER A 135 -4.05 5.82 -3.77
N LEU A 136 -3.39 6.62 -2.91
CA LEU A 136 -3.14 6.23 -1.52
C LEU A 136 -4.43 6.13 -0.71
N LEU A 137 -5.38 7.05 -0.92
CA LEU A 137 -6.71 7.00 -0.30
C LEU A 137 -7.45 5.74 -0.75
N PHE A 138 -7.40 5.43 -2.04
CA PHE A 138 -7.99 4.22 -2.58
C PHE A 138 -7.39 2.96 -1.93
N LEU A 139 -6.06 2.85 -1.85
CA LEU A 139 -5.38 1.76 -1.15
C LEU A 139 -5.87 1.62 0.30
N PHE A 140 -5.96 2.75 1.01
CA PHE A 140 -6.38 2.79 2.41
C PHE A 140 -7.82 2.28 2.58
N VAL A 141 -8.75 2.80 1.78
CA VAL A 141 -10.18 2.45 1.84
C VAL A 141 -10.41 0.98 1.47
N VAL A 142 -9.78 0.50 0.40
CA VAL A 142 -9.91 -0.91 -0.02
C VAL A 142 -9.31 -1.87 1.01
N SER A 143 -8.16 -1.52 1.58
CA SER A 143 -7.57 -2.31 2.67
C SER A 143 -8.52 -2.41 3.87
N LEU A 144 -9.15 -1.28 4.25
CA LEU A 144 -10.12 -1.22 5.36
C LEU A 144 -11.36 -2.09 5.08
N PHE A 145 -11.95 -1.96 3.89
CA PHE A 145 -13.12 -2.76 3.50
C PHE A 145 -12.80 -4.24 3.48
N SER A 146 -11.67 -4.62 2.88
CA SER A 146 -11.28 -6.02 2.82
C SER A 146 -11.01 -6.60 4.21
N ALA A 147 -10.34 -5.85 5.09
CA ALA A 147 -10.12 -6.25 6.48
C ALA A 147 -11.45 -6.52 7.20
N GLY A 148 -12.43 -5.62 7.05
CA GLY A 148 -13.75 -5.73 7.67
C GLY A 148 -14.57 -6.91 7.13
N ILE A 149 -14.57 -7.12 5.80
CA ILE A 149 -15.26 -8.24 5.16
C ILE A 149 -14.64 -9.58 5.63
N LEU A 150 -13.31 -9.67 5.65
CA LEU A 150 -12.62 -10.88 6.09
C LEU A 150 -12.83 -11.18 7.57
N GLU A 151 -12.93 -10.16 8.43
CA GLU A 151 -13.27 -10.36 9.84
C GLU A 151 -14.69 -10.91 10.02
N ARG A 152 -15.66 -10.44 9.22
CA ARG A 152 -17.03 -10.99 9.21
C ARG A 152 -17.11 -12.40 8.64
N LEU A 153 -16.34 -12.69 7.59
CA LEU A 153 -16.30 -14.01 6.94
C LEU A 153 -15.75 -15.11 7.86
N LYS A 154 -14.90 -14.78 8.85
CA LYS A 154 -14.41 -15.76 9.84
C LYS A 154 -15.52 -16.41 10.67
N ILE A 155 -16.68 -15.76 10.76
CA ILE A 155 -17.84 -16.24 11.53
C ILE A 155 -18.78 -17.06 10.63
N ALA A 156 -18.61 -16.97 9.30
CA ALA A 156 -19.47 -17.66 8.34
C ALA A 156 -19.01 -19.11 8.09
N PRO A 157 -19.95 -20.06 7.89
CA PRO A 157 -19.62 -21.44 7.54
C PRO A 157 -19.17 -21.54 6.08
N ILE A 158 -17.88 -21.26 5.83
CA ILE A 158 -17.28 -21.31 4.49
C ILE A 158 -16.69 -22.70 4.22
N PRO A 159 -16.89 -23.29 3.03
CA PRO A 159 -16.26 -24.55 2.63
C PRO A 159 -14.74 -24.50 2.76
N ARG A 160 -14.10 -25.55 3.30
CA ARG A 160 -12.64 -25.60 3.51
C ARG A 160 -11.82 -25.30 2.25
N LEU A 161 -12.34 -25.67 1.08
CA LEU A 161 -11.69 -25.43 -0.21
C LEU A 161 -11.55 -23.94 -0.58
N LEU A 162 -12.43 -23.09 -0.04
CA LEU A 162 -12.44 -21.65 -0.29
C LEU A 162 -11.73 -20.86 0.82
N GLN A 163 -11.35 -21.49 1.93
CA GLN A 163 -10.70 -20.80 3.04
C GLN A 163 -9.26 -20.38 2.70
N GLY A 164 -8.80 -19.26 3.27
CA GLY A 164 -7.44 -18.75 3.06
C GLY A 164 -7.32 -17.83 1.84
N LEU A 165 -6.33 -18.08 0.98
CA LEU A 165 -6.01 -17.23 -0.18
C LEU A 165 -7.15 -17.14 -1.22
N PRO A 166 -7.89 -18.22 -1.56
CA PRO A 166 -8.97 -18.14 -2.55
C PRO A 166 -10.04 -17.12 -2.17
N ILE A 167 -10.52 -17.11 -0.92
CA ILE A 167 -11.52 -16.13 -0.50
C ILE A 167 -10.96 -14.71 -0.38
N GLN A 168 -9.70 -14.54 0.03
CA GLN A 168 -9.04 -13.22 0.03
C GLN A 168 -9.02 -12.64 -1.39
N LEU A 169 -8.66 -13.46 -2.38
CA LEU A 169 -8.58 -13.06 -3.78
C LEU A 169 -9.98 -12.73 -4.33
N THR A 170 -10.98 -13.57 -4.05
CA THR A 170 -12.37 -13.33 -4.47
C THR A 170 -12.94 -12.05 -3.86
N VAL A 171 -12.75 -11.83 -2.55
CA VAL A 171 -13.20 -10.60 -1.86
C VAL A 171 -12.53 -9.38 -2.47
N LEU A 172 -11.21 -9.43 -2.65
CA LEU A 172 -10.47 -8.30 -3.20
C LEU A 172 -10.89 -8.00 -4.64
N MET A 173 -11.06 -9.03 -5.47
CA MET A 173 -11.57 -8.87 -6.84
C MET A 173 -12.97 -8.27 -6.88
N LEU A 174 -13.88 -8.73 -6.01
CA LEU A 174 -15.23 -8.17 -5.90
C LEU A 174 -15.19 -6.70 -5.49
N ILE A 175 -14.31 -6.31 -4.55
CA ILE A 175 -14.16 -4.91 -4.15
C ILE A 175 -13.62 -4.07 -5.31
N PHE A 176 -12.58 -4.53 -5.98
CA PHE A 176 -11.99 -3.82 -7.12
C PHE A 176 -12.97 -3.69 -8.30
N LEU A 177 -13.72 -4.75 -8.61
CA LEU A 177 -14.78 -4.72 -9.62
C LEU A 177 -15.90 -3.74 -9.22
N SER A 178 -16.32 -3.79 -7.95
CA SER A 178 -17.37 -2.89 -7.42
C SER A 178 -16.94 -1.43 -7.47
N LEU A 179 -15.66 -1.14 -7.21
CA LEU A 179 -15.12 0.21 -7.29
C LEU A 179 -14.84 0.64 -8.74
N SER A 180 -14.62 -0.30 -9.66
CA SER A 180 -14.44 0.00 -11.09
C SER A 180 -15.66 0.66 -11.73
N PHE A 181 -16.83 0.58 -11.10
CA PHE A 181 -18.02 1.33 -11.49
C PHE A 181 -17.88 2.85 -11.26
N PHE A 182 -16.93 3.32 -10.45
CA PHE A 182 -16.52 4.74 -10.37
C PHE A 182 -15.60 5.15 -11.54
N LYS A 183 -15.92 4.67 -12.74
CA LYS A 183 -15.23 5.01 -13.98
C LYS A 183 -15.37 6.51 -14.22
N GLY A 184 -14.25 7.22 -14.30
CA GLY A 184 -14.19 8.69 -14.40
C GLY A 184 -13.82 9.44 -13.10
N VAL A 185 -13.86 8.80 -11.92
CA VAL A 185 -13.43 9.43 -10.64
C VAL A 185 -12.15 8.76 -10.09
N PHE A 186 -12.09 7.42 -10.11
CA PHE A 186 -10.92 6.67 -9.64
C PHE A 186 -10.16 5.97 -10.79
N PHE A 187 -10.82 5.77 -11.93
CA PHE A 187 -10.35 4.88 -12.98
C PHE A 187 -10.58 5.45 -14.38
N ASP A 188 -9.53 5.40 -15.21
CA ASP A 188 -9.57 5.78 -16.63
C ASP A 188 -10.08 4.64 -17.53
N GLU A 189 -10.02 3.40 -17.03
CA GLU A 189 -10.39 2.15 -17.72
C GLU A 189 -11.05 1.18 -16.74
N LEU A 190 -11.86 0.23 -17.22
CA LEU A 190 -12.37 -0.86 -16.38
C LEU A 190 -11.21 -1.78 -15.95
N PHE A 191 -11.32 -2.37 -14.76
CA PHE A 191 -10.34 -3.34 -14.25
C PHE A 191 -10.44 -4.68 -14.97
#